data_AF-X0RET0-F1
#
_entry.id   AF-X0RET0-F1
#
_cell.length_a   1.000
_cell.length_b   1.000
_cell.length_c   1.000
_cell.angle_alpha   90.00
_cell.angle_beta   90.00
_cell.angle_gamma   90.00
#
_symmetry.space_group_name_H-M   'P 1'
#
loop_
_entity.id
_entity.type
_entity.pdbx_description
1 polymer ?
#
loop_
_entity_poly.entity_id
_entity_poly.type
_entity_poly.pdbx_seq_one_letter_code
_entity_poly.pdbx_strand_id
1 'polypeptide(L)'
;MIMTIIRILLGLLFVFSGILKLTDLISFHDAIEAFKLIPFQFSFIINPLTVLIPAVEIVCGVALVLNFFRKAAGSTLFLLMVVFTTGVAVNVYRGETFDCNCFG
;
A
#
# COMPACT_ATOMS: atom_id res chain seq x y z
N MET A 1 8.93 26.17 2.33
CA MET A 1 7.56 25.97 2.85
C MET A 1 6.81 24.88 2.08
N ILE A 2 6.76 24.92 0.74
CA ILE A 2 6.09 23.92 -0.12
C ILE A 2 6.44 22.45 0.23
N MET A 3 7.73 22.11 0.37
CA MET A 3 8.16 20.73 0.59
C MET A 3 7.64 20.12 1.89
N THR A 4 7.49 20.94 2.94
CA THR A 4 6.97 20.49 4.24
C THR A 4 5.48 20.19 4.17
N ILE A 5 4.71 21.00 3.45
CA ILE A 5 3.27 20.83 3.26
C ILE A 5 3.00 19.54 2.49
N ILE A 6 3.70 19.34 1.37
CA ILE A 6 3.58 18.11 0.55
C ILE A 6 3.91 16.88 1.40
N ARG A 7 4.97 16.94 2.21
CA ARG A 7 5.36 15.82 3.08
C ARG A 7 4.27 15.45 4.08
N ILE A 8 3.68 16.45 4.74
CA ILE A 8 2.64 16.22 5.75
C ILE A 8 1.38 15.67 5.07
N LEU A 9 0.96 16.24 3.94
CA LEU A 9 -0.19 15.75 3.17
C LEU A 9 0.01 14.31 2.72
N LEU A 10 1.19 13.99 2.17
CA LEU A 10 1.51 12.63 1.73
C LEU A 10 1.52 11.65 2.90
N GLY A 11 2.13 12.02 4.04
CA GLY A 11 2.13 11.20 5.24
C GLY A 11 0.72 10.93 5.75
N LEU A 12 -0.14 11.95 5.84
CA LEU A 12 -1.54 11.81 6.24
C LEU A 12 -2.33 10.93 5.26
N LEU A 13 -2.11 11.07 3.96
CA LEU A 13 -2.76 10.26 2.93
C LEU A 13 -2.47 8.76 3.13
N PHE A 14 -1.20 8.40 3.35
CA PHE A 14 -0.80 7.00 3.58
C PHE A 14 -1.30 6.46 4.92
N VAL A 15 -1.32 7.27 5.97
CA VAL A 15 -1.94 6.88 7.25
C VAL A 15 -3.42 6.59 7.06
N PHE A 16 -4.13 7.48 6.39
CA PHE A 16 -5.56 7.32 6.14
C PHE A 16 -5.85 6.09 5.27
N SER A 17 -5.12 5.92 4.16
CA SER A 17 -5.23 4.74 3.29
C SER A 17 -4.95 3.43 4.04
N GLY A 18 -3.88 3.38 4.85
CA GLY A 18 -3.53 2.20 5.63
C GLY A 18 -4.58 1.86 6.70
N ILE A 19 -5.20 2.87 7.35
CA ILE A 19 -6.29 2.65 8.31
C ILE A 19 -7.51 2.03 7.61
N LEU A 20 -7.87 2.52 6.42
CA LEU A 20 -9.01 1.97 5.69
C LEU A 20 -8.77 0.52 5.27
N LYS A 21 -7.57 0.19 4.78
CA LYS A 21 -7.18 -1.21 4.47
C LYS A 21 -7.18 -2.12 5.69
N LEU A 22 -6.83 -1.62 6.87
CA LEU A 22 -6.96 -2.37 8.14
C LEU A 22 -8.40 -2.46 8.64
N THR A 23 -9.31 -1.63 8.14
CA THR A 23 -10.73 -1.73 8.51
C THR A 23 -11.42 -2.81 7.67
N ASP A 24 -10.99 -2.96 6.41
CA ASP A 24 -11.50 -4.00 5.51
C ASP A 24 -10.38 -4.89 4.95
N LEU A 25 -9.86 -5.78 5.82
CA LEU A 25 -8.79 -6.71 5.45
C LEU A 25 -9.24 -7.74 4.41
N ILE A 26 -10.53 -8.07 4.37
CA ILE A 26 -11.08 -9.09 3.46
C ILE A 26 -10.99 -8.54 2.04
N SER A 27 -11.57 -7.36 1.85
CA SER A 27 -11.51 -6.61 0.60
C SER A 27 -10.09 -6.36 0.10
N PHE A 28 -9.14 -6.06 0.99
CA PHE A 28 -7.74 -5.88 0.62
C PHE A 28 -7.01 -7.19 0.33
N HIS A 29 -7.33 -8.28 1.03
CA HIS A 29 -6.81 -9.61 0.73
C HIS A 29 -7.22 -10.04 -0.68
N ASP A 30 -8.50 -9.87 -1.01
CA ASP A 30 -9.06 -10.21 -2.32
C ASP A 30 -8.39 -9.39 -3.43
N ALA A 31 -8.06 -8.12 -3.18
CA ALA A 31 -7.28 -7.31 -4.11
C ALA A 31 -5.86 -7.84 -4.35
N ILE A 32 -5.16 -8.28 -3.29
CA ILE A 32 -3.82 -8.88 -3.42
C ILE A 32 -3.88 -10.20 -4.20
N GLU A 33 -4.88 -11.03 -3.91
CA GLU A 33 -5.09 -12.29 -4.61
C GLU A 33 -5.45 -12.07 -6.09
N ALA A 34 -6.32 -11.10 -6.37
CA ALA A 34 -6.70 -10.70 -7.73
C ALA A 34 -5.50 -10.28 -8.57
N PHE A 35 -4.45 -9.72 -7.95
CA PHE A 35 -3.28 -9.34 -8.71
C PHE A 35 -2.53 -10.52 -9.34
N LYS A 36 -2.70 -11.75 -8.82
CA LYS A 36 -2.04 -12.97 -9.30
C LYS A 36 -0.53 -12.79 -9.51
N LEU A 37 0.09 -11.96 -8.67
CA LEU A 37 1.53 -11.67 -8.65
C LEU A 37 2.29 -12.76 -7.90
N ILE A 38 1.63 -13.38 -6.91
CA ILE A 38 2.22 -14.36 -6.02
C ILE A 38 1.93 -15.77 -6.59
N PRO A 39 2.97 -16.59 -6.83
CA PRO A 39 2.77 -17.97 -7.29
C PRO A 39 2.01 -18.79 -6.25
N PHE A 40 1.23 -19.79 -6.70
CA PHE A 40 0.44 -20.67 -5.80
C PHE A 40 1.26 -21.29 -4.67
N GLN A 41 2.54 -21.59 -4.89
CA GLN A 41 3.45 -22.15 -3.89
C GLN A 41 3.71 -21.19 -2.72
N PHE A 42 3.52 -19.89 -2.92
CA PHE A 42 3.74 -18.83 -1.93
C PHE A 42 2.44 -18.18 -1.46
N SER A 43 1.29 -18.78 -1.73
CA SER A 43 -0.02 -18.24 -1.32
C SER A 43 -0.14 -18.02 0.19
N PHE A 44 0.60 -18.80 1.01
CA PHE A 44 0.68 -18.61 2.46
C PHE A 44 1.21 -17.23 2.91
N ILE A 45 1.91 -16.49 2.03
CA ILE A 45 2.41 -15.14 2.31
C ILE A 45 1.33 -14.07 2.17
N ILE A 46 0.23 -14.34 1.46
CA ILE A 46 -0.80 -13.33 1.19
C ILE A 46 -1.42 -12.85 2.51
N ASN A 47 -1.80 -13.76 3.39
CA ASN A 47 -2.39 -13.45 4.70
C ASN A 47 -1.56 -12.48 5.56
N PRO A 48 -0.26 -12.76 5.84
CA PRO A 48 0.55 -11.82 6.61
C PRO A 48 0.78 -10.51 5.85
N LEU A 49 0.82 -10.54 4.52
CA LEU A 49 1.03 -9.35 3.71
C LEU A 49 -0.17 -8.38 3.74
N THR A 50 -1.39 -8.90 3.83
CA THR A 50 -2.64 -8.12 4.01
C THR A 50 -2.58 -7.24 5.26
N VAL A 51 -1.92 -7.68 6.33
CA VAL A 51 -1.76 -6.90 7.58
C VAL A 51 -0.48 -6.06 7.55
N LEU A 52 0.62 -6.65 7.06
CA LEU A 52 1.94 -6.04 7.12
C LEU A 52 2.03 -4.81 6.21
N ILE A 53 1.45 -4.85 5.02
CA ILE A 53 1.47 -3.71 4.09
C ILE A 53 0.80 -2.48 4.70
N PRO A 54 -0.47 -2.54 5.15
CA PRO A 54 -1.13 -1.38 5.76
C PRO A 54 -0.43 -0.90 7.03
N ALA A 55 0.10 -1.81 7.85
CA ALA A 55 0.88 -1.44 9.03
C ALA A 55 2.13 -0.63 8.66
N VAL A 56 2.87 -1.07 7.63
CA VAL A 56 4.04 -0.34 7.11
C VAL A 56 3.64 1.02 6.53
N GLU A 57 2.52 1.11 5.82
CA GLU A 57 1.99 2.37 5.28
C GLU A 57 1.69 3.38 6.41
N ILE A 58 1.01 2.94 7.47
CA ILE A 58 0.69 3.79 8.63
C ILE A 58 1.97 4.22 9.34
N VAL A 59 2.87 3.28 9.66
CA VAL A 59 4.11 3.58 10.38
C VAL A 59 4.98 4.56 9.60
N CYS A 60 5.15 4.34 8.29
CA CYS A 60 5.93 5.24 7.43
C CYS A 60 5.22 6.59 7.23
N GLY A 61 3.90 6.61 7.10
CA GLY A 61 3.10 7.82 6.99
C GLY A 61 3.21 8.69 8.25
N VAL A 62 3.07 8.10 9.45
CA VAL A 62 3.29 8.79 10.73
C VAL A 62 4.72 9.30 10.84
N ALA A 63 5.72 8.49 10.47
CA ALA A 63 7.12 8.91 10.48
C ALA A 63 7.38 10.12 9.56
N LEU A 64 6.74 10.19 8.38
CA LEU A 64 6.80 11.35 7.50
C LEU A 64 6.15 12.60 8.11
N VAL A 65 5.01 12.46 8.77
CA VAL A 65 4.34 13.58 9.46
C VAL A 65 5.23 14.13 10.57
N LEU A 66 5.76 13.24 11.42
CA LEU A 66 6.64 13.57 12.55
C LEU A 66 8.06 13.98 12.14
N ASN A 67 8.38 13.98 10.84
CA ASN A 67 9.73 14.25 10.30
C ASN A 67 10.82 13.30 10.81
N PHE A 68 10.44 12.10 11.24
CA PHE A 68 11.34 11.08 11.77
C PHE A 68 11.72 10.09 10.65
N PHE A 69 13.02 9.79 10.47
CA PHE A 69 13.53 8.93 9.39
C PHE A 69 12.95 9.19 7.98
N ARG A 70 12.68 10.47 7.66
CA ARG A 70 11.98 10.91 6.44
C ARG A 70 12.46 10.28 5.13
N LYS A 71 13.78 10.05 4.98
CA LYS A 71 14.35 9.45 3.77
C LYS A 71 13.97 7.97 3.64
N ALA A 72 14.06 7.22 4.74
CA ALA A 72 13.68 5.81 4.75
C ALA A 72 12.17 5.65 4.58
N ALA A 73 11.38 6.37 5.37
CA ALA A 73 9.91 6.33 5.29
C ALA A 73 9.39 6.70 3.89
N GLY A 74 9.92 7.79 3.30
CA GLY A 74 9.56 8.19 1.94
C GLY A 74 9.96 7.16 0.89
N SER A 75 11.16 6.58 1.00
CA SER A 75 11.61 5.53 0.06
C SER A 75 10.76 4.27 0.16
N THR A 76 10.37 3.85 1.37
CA THR A 76 9.52 2.68 1.58
C THR A 76 8.13 2.88 0.98
N LEU A 77 7.51 4.03 1.23
CA LEU A 77 6.19 4.35 0.66
C LEU A 77 6.22 4.49 -0.86
N PHE A 78 7.31 5.05 -1.40
CA PHE A 78 7.51 5.12 -2.84
C PHE A 78 7.62 3.73 -3.45
N LEU A 79 8.39 2.83 -2.83
CA LEU A 79 8.55 1.45 -3.29
C LEU A 79 7.21 0.69 -3.24
N LEU A 80 6.45 0.85 -2.16
CA LEU A 80 5.09 0.32 -2.04
C LEU A 80 4.19 0.82 -3.19
N MET A 81 4.18 2.13 -3.44
CA MET A 81 3.42 2.71 -4.55
C MET A 81 3.81 2.12 -5.90
N VAL A 82 5.11 1.94 -6.16
CA VAL A 82 5.59 1.31 -7.40
C VAL A 82 5.09 -0.13 -7.51
N VAL A 83 5.14 -0.91 -6.43
CA VAL A 83 4.64 -2.29 -6.41
C VAL A 83 3.14 -2.34 -6.71
N PHE A 84 2.32 -1.55 -6.02
CA PHE A 84 0.87 -1.50 -6.27
C PHE A 84 0.54 -1.03 -7.68
N THR A 85 1.18 0.05 -8.14
CA THR A 85 0.96 0.58 -9.50
C THR A 85 1.33 -0.46 -10.55
N THR A 86 2.43 -1.18 -10.35
CA THR A 86 2.85 -2.27 -11.26
C THR A 86 1.84 -3.41 -11.23
N GLY A 87 1.36 -3.81 -10.05
CA GLY A 87 0.33 -4.83 -9.91
C GLY A 87 -0.95 -4.48 -10.66
N VAL A 88 -1.44 -3.25 -10.48
CA VAL A 88 -2.61 -2.73 -11.20
C VAL A 88 -2.35 -2.72 -12.70
N ALA A 89 -1.22 -2.16 -13.15
CA ALA A 89 -0.87 -2.07 -14.57
C ALA A 89 -0.80 -3.44 -15.26
N VAL A 90 -0.22 -4.45 -14.58
CA VAL A 90 -0.15 -5.83 -15.09
C VAL A 90 -1.55 -6.42 -15.27
N ASN A 91 -2.46 -6.21 -14.32
CA ASN A 91 -3.80 -6.76 -14.41
C ASN A 91 -4.68 -6.04 -15.44
N VAL A 92 -4.54 -4.72 -15.55
CA VAL A 92 -5.14 -3.95 -16.65
C VAL A 92 -4.64 -4.44 -18.00
N TYR A 93 -3.33 -4.70 -18.14
CA TYR A 93 -2.76 -5.26 -19.37
C TYR A 93 -3.29 -6.67 -19.70
N ARG A 94 -3.59 -7.48 -18.68
CA ARG A 94 -4.22 -8.80 -18.84
C ARG A 94 -5.71 -8.72 -19.19
N GLY A 95 -6.31 -7.53 -19.12
CA GLY A 95 -7.74 -7.33 -19.36
C GLY A 95 -8.64 -7.91 -18.26
N GLU A 96 -8.09 -8.16 -17.06
CA GLU A 96 -8.90 -8.64 -15.94
C GLU A 96 -9.66 -7.47 -15.32
N THR A 97 -10.97 -7.63 -15.12
CA THR A 97 -11.80 -6.71 -14.36
C THR A 97 -11.73 -7.12 -12.89
N PHE A 98 -11.12 -6.29 -12.05
CA PHE A 98 -11.02 -6.52 -10.61
C PHE A 98 -11.15 -5.19 -9.87
N ASP A 99 -11.71 -5.24 -8.66
CA ASP A 99 -11.77 -4.08 -7.79
C ASP A 99 -10.42 -3.94 -7.07
N CYS A 100 -9.67 -2.85 -7.32
CA CYS A 100 -8.32 -2.71 -6.73
C CYS A 100 -8.35 -2.51 -5.21
N ASN A 101 -9.50 -2.12 -4.65
CA ASN A 101 -9.73 -1.90 -3.21
C ASN A 101 -8.56 -1.18 -2.51
N CYS A 102 -7.99 -0.21 -3.22
CA CYS A 102 -6.76 0.45 -2.80
C CYS A 102 -6.96 1.37 -1.58
N PHE A 103 -8.21 1.58 -1.15
CA PHE A 103 -8.60 2.36 0.03
C PHE A 103 -9.50 1.54 0.97
N GLY A 104 -9.29 0.22 1.04
CA GLY A 104 -10.31 -0.69 1.54
C GLY A 104 -11.03 -1.29 0.36
#